data_AF-A0A3B1BK54-F1
#
_entry.id   AF-A0A3B1BK54-F1
#
_cell.length_a   1.000
_cell.length_b   1.000
_cell.length_c   1.000
_cell.angle_alpha   90.00
_cell.angle_beta   90.00
_cell.angle_gamma   90.00
#
_symmetry.space_group_name_H-M   'P 1'
#
loop_
_entity.id
_entity.type
_entity.pdbx_description
1 polymer ?
#
loop_
_entity_poly.entity_id
_entity_poly.type
_entity_poly.pdbx_seq_one_letter_code
_entity_poly.pdbx_strand_id
1 'polypeptide(L)'
;MEYVKGTSKVSEKDSRIDIQIQRESDKQGKSRLKKYQDMVVGNRSLWFLFKFEIIALLFSRAPGALGMFLRGIFYPMILGKVGRGVVFGADVWFRHPSKISIGDGAIIDDGALIDAKGTDNKGVYIGDKCYIGRGTALSCKDGDIYLEDYVNLSTWCNISSNSKIRIGEKTLLGPYVAVFATSHNFDDLNAPILEQGWTGKGVAIGKNCWLGARVSVLDGVTIGQDSVVGAGAVVTEDLPSAVIAVGSPARVVKQRKKTL
;
A
#
# COMPACT_ATOMS: atom_id res chain seq x y z
N MET A 1 -9.65 -34.87 -15.78
CA MET A 1 -10.16 -33.50 -15.64
C MET A 1 -9.24 -32.61 -16.46
N GLU A 2 -9.69 -32.23 -17.65
CA GLU A 2 -8.96 -31.34 -18.56
C GLU A 2 -8.95 -29.92 -17.98
N TYR A 3 -7.76 -29.38 -17.71
CA TYR A 3 -7.59 -27.97 -17.41
C TYR A 3 -7.47 -27.19 -18.72
N VAL A 4 -8.43 -26.29 -18.92
CA VAL A 4 -8.56 -25.39 -20.07
C VAL A 4 -7.34 -24.49 -20.16
N LYS A 5 -6.64 -24.54 -21.30
CA LYS A 5 -5.60 -23.59 -21.71
C LYS A 5 -6.21 -22.20 -21.92
N GLY A 6 -6.07 -21.32 -20.93
CA GLY A 6 -6.26 -19.88 -21.10
C GLY A 6 -4.92 -19.20 -21.36
N THR A 7 -4.53 -19.06 -22.63
CA THR A 7 -3.35 -18.28 -23.02
C THR A 7 -3.70 -16.78 -22.99
N SER A 8 -3.46 -16.10 -21.87
CA SER A 8 -3.27 -14.65 -21.90
C SER A 8 -1.78 -14.36 -22.11
N LYS A 9 -1.41 -14.00 -23.34
CA LYS A 9 -0.08 -13.45 -23.65
C LYS A 9 0.08 -12.12 -22.89
N VAL A 10 0.65 -12.18 -21.69
CA VAL A 10 1.13 -10.98 -20.98
C VAL A 10 2.45 -10.58 -21.63
N SER A 11 2.59 -9.28 -21.91
CA SER A 11 3.71 -8.78 -22.72
C SER A 11 5.05 -8.98 -21.99
N GLU A 12 6.05 -9.43 -22.74
CA GLU A 12 7.47 -9.61 -22.39
C GLU A 12 8.16 -8.38 -21.74
N LYS A 13 7.44 -7.27 -21.60
CA LYS A 13 7.90 -5.97 -21.14
C LYS A 13 7.87 -5.85 -19.62
N ASP A 14 6.94 -6.52 -18.93
CA ASP A 14 6.74 -6.37 -17.47
C ASP A 14 7.72 -7.21 -16.63
N SER A 15 8.13 -8.39 -17.12
CA SER A 15 9.16 -9.23 -16.45
C SER A 15 10.54 -8.56 -16.37
N ARG A 16 10.77 -7.54 -17.21
CA ARG A 16 12.03 -6.79 -17.21
C ARG A 16 12.08 -5.71 -16.12
N ILE A 17 10.96 -5.30 -15.52
CA ILE A 17 10.88 -4.07 -14.71
C ILE A 17 11.53 -4.18 -13.32
N ASP A 18 11.37 -5.30 -12.61
CA ASP A 18 11.97 -5.45 -11.26
C ASP A 18 13.49 -5.66 -11.30
N ILE A 19 13.96 -6.49 -12.24
CA ILE A 19 15.38 -6.54 -12.61
C ILE A 19 15.83 -5.17 -13.09
N GLN A 20 15.00 -4.40 -13.80
CA GLN A 20 15.34 -3.06 -14.26
C GLN A 20 15.43 -2.06 -13.12
N ILE A 21 14.72 -2.13 -12.00
CA ILE A 21 14.95 -1.21 -10.85
C ILE A 21 16.28 -1.52 -10.16
N GLN A 22 16.62 -2.80 -9.96
CA GLN A 22 17.95 -3.19 -9.45
C GLN A 22 19.07 -2.84 -10.46
N ARG A 23 18.88 -3.13 -11.76
CA ARG A 23 19.79 -2.75 -12.85
C ARG A 23 19.85 -1.24 -13.10
N GLU A 24 18.78 -0.48 -12.86
CA GLU A 24 18.72 0.99 -12.92
C GLU A 24 19.50 1.61 -11.77
N SER A 25 19.45 0.95 -10.59
CA SER A 25 20.31 1.28 -9.45
C SER A 25 21.78 0.94 -9.76
N ASP A 26 22.04 -0.09 -10.57
CA ASP A 26 23.38 -0.52 -11.01
C ASP A 26 23.89 0.11 -12.31
N LYS A 27 23.11 0.95 -13.01
CA LYS A 27 23.59 1.70 -14.18
C LYS A 27 24.82 2.53 -13.75
N GLN A 28 26.00 2.05 -14.14
CA GLN A 28 27.28 2.75 -13.98
C GLN A 28 27.12 4.15 -14.60
N GLY A 29 27.27 5.20 -13.77
CA GLY A 29 27.21 6.60 -14.21
C GLY A 29 26.12 7.49 -13.58
N LYS A 30 25.09 6.94 -12.90
CA LYS A 30 24.16 7.80 -12.12
C LYS A 30 24.81 8.26 -10.82
N SER A 31 24.93 9.59 -10.62
CA SER A 31 25.36 10.19 -9.34
C SER A 31 24.51 9.67 -8.16
N ARG A 32 25.15 9.45 -7.00
CA ARG A 32 24.48 8.98 -5.76
C ARG A 32 23.26 9.84 -5.41
N LEU A 33 23.36 11.15 -5.62
CA LEU A 33 22.27 12.10 -5.41
C LEU A 33 21.06 11.79 -6.29
N LYS A 34 21.29 11.53 -7.57
CA LYS A 34 20.21 11.22 -8.53
C LYS A 34 19.54 9.89 -8.16
N LYS A 35 20.30 8.89 -7.74
CA LYS A 35 19.73 7.61 -7.26
C LYS A 35 18.84 7.82 -6.03
N TYR A 36 19.30 8.63 -5.07
CA TYR A 36 18.49 8.96 -3.90
C TYR A 36 17.19 9.70 -4.27
N GLN A 37 17.28 10.71 -5.13
CA GLN A 37 16.10 11.42 -5.62
C GLN A 37 15.10 10.48 -6.32
N ASP A 38 15.57 9.49 -7.08
CA ASP A 38 14.72 8.52 -7.77
C ASP A 38 14.08 7.49 -6.84
N MET A 39 14.79 7.09 -5.79
CA MET A 39 14.33 6.03 -4.88
C MET A 39 13.48 6.53 -3.73
N VAL A 40 13.69 7.78 -3.30
CA VAL A 40 13.12 8.33 -2.06
C VAL A 40 12.27 9.55 -2.34
N VAL A 41 12.78 10.52 -3.11
CA VAL A 41 12.12 11.83 -3.23
C VAL A 41 11.10 11.87 -4.35
N GLY A 42 11.31 11.14 -5.44
CA GLY A 42 10.47 11.18 -6.64
C GLY A 42 10.47 12.51 -7.39
N ASN A 43 11.39 13.44 -7.05
CA ASN A 43 11.48 14.77 -7.63
C ASN A 43 12.94 15.17 -7.86
N ARG A 44 13.24 15.74 -9.03
CA ARG A 44 14.60 16.16 -9.43
C ARG A 44 15.01 17.56 -8.97
N SER A 45 14.08 18.35 -8.46
CA SER A 45 14.35 19.70 -7.96
C SER A 45 15.26 19.66 -6.72
N LEU A 46 16.39 20.36 -6.80
CA LEU A 46 17.32 20.51 -5.67
C LEU A 46 16.67 21.29 -4.51
N TRP A 47 15.81 22.26 -4.82
CA TRP A 47 15.07 23.00 -3.81
C TRP A 47 14.07 22.10 -3.07
N PHE A 48 13.33 21.28 -3.82
CA PHE A 48 12.40 20.33 -3.20
C PHE A 48 13.15 19.32 -2.32
N LEU A 49 14.28 18.80 -2.81
CA LEU A 49 15.15 17.93 -2.02
C LEU A 49 15.60 18.62 -0.73
N PHE A 50 16.16 19.83 -0.82
CA PHE A 50 16.61 20.58 0.36
C PHE A 50 15.48 20.76 1.38
N LYS A 51 14.29 21.17 0.92
CA LYS A 51 13.10 21.32 1.74
C LYS A 51 12.69 20.00 2.41
N PHE A 52 12.68 18.91 1.64
CA PHE A 52 12.37 17.56 2.14
C PHE A 52 13.33 17.14 3.25
N GLU A 53 14.64 17.28 3.02
CA GLU A 53 15.67 16.90 3.99
C GLU A 53 15.60 17.71 5.28
N ILE A 54 15.43 19.03 5.19
CA ILE A 54 15.32 19.88 6.38
C ILE A 54 14.08 19.53 7.20
N ILE A 55 12.93 19.30 6.55
CA ILE A 55 11.70 18.93 7.26
C ILE A 55 11.84 17.57 7.91
N ALA A 56 12.38 16.58 7.20
CA ALA A 56 12.62 15.24 7.73
C ALA A 56 13.60 15.27 8.91
N LEU A 57 14.72 16.01 8.78
CA LEU A 57 15.75 16.13 9.80
C LEU A 57 15.24 16.78 11.09
N LEU A 58 14.48 17.88 10.96
CA LEU A 58 14.07 18.67 12.12
C LEU A 58 12.80 18.16 12.82
N PHE A 59 11.82 17.66 12.05
CA PHE A 59 10.46 17.46 12.58
C PHE A 59 10.02 15.99 12.65
N SER A 60 10.71 15.08 11.94
CA SER A 60 10.30 13.67 11.92
C SER A 60 10.31 13.04 13.31
N ARG A 61 11.37 13.29 14.09
CA ARG A 61 11.56 12.71 15.44
C ARG A 61 11.14 13.63 16.59
N ALA A 62 10.59 14.81 16.29
CA ALA A 62 10.24 15.77 17.33
C ALA A 62 9.16 15.17 18.28
N PRO A 63 9.42 15.08 19.60
CA PRO A 63 8.53 14.37 20.52
C PRO A 63 7.30 15.20 20.92
N GLY A 64 6.29 14.51 21.43
CA GLY A 64 5.14 15.11 22.11
C GLY A 64 4.23 15.98 21.24
N ALA A 65 3.38 16.76 21.90
CA ALA A 65 2.36 17.59 21.26
C ALA A 65 2.97 18.69 20.36
N LEU A 66 4.11 19.26 20.75
CA LEU A 66 4.82 20.24 19.92
C LEU A 66 5.30 19.61 18.61
N GLY A 67 5.92 18.43 18.66
CA GLY A 67 6.33 17.72 17.46
C GLY A 67 5.16 17.38 16.54
N MET A 68 4.03 16.93 17.11
CA MET A 68 2.80 16.66 16.36
C MET A 68 2.28 17.92 15.65
N PHE A 69 2.24 19.05 16.36
CA PHE A 69 1.85 20.34 15.80
C PHE A 69 2.78 20.78 14.66
N LEU A 70 4.10 20.70 14.86
CA LEU A 70 5.08 21.08 13.84
C LEU A 70 4.95 20.21 12.58
N ARG A 71 4.78 18.90 12.73
CA ARG A 71 4.54 18.01 11.57
C ARG A 71 3.25 18.37 10.83
N GLY A 72 2.19 18.73 11.56
CA GLY A 72 0.94 19.23 10.96
C GLY A 72 1.12 20.50 10.13
N ILE A 73 2.16 21.31 10.40
CA ILE A 73 2.49 22.52 9.61
C ILE A 73 3.43 22.18 8.45
N PHE A 74 4.49 21.41 8.70
CA PHE A 74 5.61 21.27 7.76
C PHE A 74 5.43 20.12 6.77
N TYR A 75 4.84 18.99 7.16
CA TYR A 75 4.63 17.87 6.23
C TYR A 75 3.75 18.21 5.03
N PRO A 76 2.65 18.97 5.17
CA PRO A 76 1.86 19.43 4.03
C PRO A 76 2.67 20.17 2.96
N MET A 77 3.82 20.74 3.33
CA MET A 77 4.65 21.48 2.38
C MET A 77 5.42 20.59 1.40
N ILE A 78 5.56 19.30 1.69
CA ILE A 78 6.27 18.32 0.84
C ILE A 78 5.34 17.27 0.24
N LEU A 79 4.17 17.07 0.82
CA LEU A 79 3.15 16.13 0.35
C LEU A 79 2.34 16.72 -0.81
N GLY A 80 1.75 15.85 -1.63
CA GLY A 80 0.95 16.26 -2.79
C GLY A 80 -0.33 17.00 -2.41
N LYS A 81 -1.12 16.43 -1.49
CA LYS A 81 -2.32 17.05 -0.92
C LYS A 81 -2.49 16.61 0.52
N VAL A 82 -2.81 17.55 1.40
CA VAL A 82 -3.15 17.26 2.80
C VAL A 82 -4.39 18.04 3.20
N GLY A 83 -5.38 17.34 3.75
CA GLY A 83 -6.60 17.91 4.30
C GLY A 83 -6.38 18.64 5.63
N ARG A 84 -7.46 19.20 6.16
CA ARG A 84 -7.46 19.89 7.46
C ARG A 84 -7.47 18.90 8.61
N GLY A 85 -6.79 19.24 9.70
CA GLY A 85 -6.80 18.43 10.93
C GLY A 85 -6.12 17.08 10.80
N VAL A 86 -5.26 16.89 9.79
CA VAL A 86 -4.46 15.67 9.66
C VAL A 86 -3.43 15.62 10.78
N VAL A 87 -3.32 14.46 11.43
CA VAL A 87 -2.36 14.21 12.50
C VAL A 87 -1.25 13.32 11.98
N PHE A 88 0.00 13.73 12.25
CA PHE A 88 1.19 12.96 11.94
C PHE A 88 1.96 12.59 13.20
N GLY A 89 2.11 11.29 13.42
CA GLY A 89 2.97 10.68 14.42
C GLY A 89 4.45 10.98 14.17
N ALA A 90 5.28 10.62 15.14
CA ALA A 90 6.73 10.68 15.03
C ALA A 90 7.23 9.58 14.07
N ASP A 91 8.35 9.84 13.40
CA ASP A 91 9.03 8.88 12.52
C ASP A 91 8.17 8.34 11.36
N VAL A 92 7.16 9.10 10.91
CA VAL A 92 6.46 8.77 9.65
C VAL A 92 7.41 8.99 8.48
N TRP A 93 7.60 7.94 7.67
CA TRP A 93 8.46 7.98 6.49
C TRP A 93 7.63 8.17 5.23
N PHE A 94 7.97 9.19 4.45
CA PHE A 94 7.39 9.42 3.14
C PHE A 94 8.40 9.16 2.05
N ARG A 95 7.96 8.46 1.01
CA ARG A 95 8.70 8.33 -0.25
C ARG A 95 7.82 8.73 -1.41
N HIS A 96 8.41 9.45 -2.36
CA HIS A 96 7.71 10.14 -3.44
C HIS A 96 6.57 11.02 -2.90
N PRO A 97 6.84 11.89 -1.90
CA PRO A 97 5.79 12.57 -1.12
C PRO A 97 4.82 13.40 -1.97
N SER A 98 5.26 13.94 -3.11
CA SER A 98 4.40 14.70 -4.03
C SER A 98 3.26 13.86 -4.64
N LYS A 99 3.35 12.52 -4.58
CA LYS A 99 2.33 11.57 -5.06
C LYS A 99 1.42 11.05 -3.93
N ILE A 100 1.51 11.65 -2.74
CA ILE A 100 0.71 11.25 -1.57
C ILE A 100 -0.39 12.29 -1.34
N SER A 101 -1.62 11.81 -1.28
CA SER A 101 -2.81 12.62 -0.98
C SER A 101 -3.51 12.09 0.27
N ILE A 102 -3.79 12.99 1.22
CA ILE A 102 -4.38 12.67 2.52
C ILE A 102 -5.61 13.56 2.75
N GLY A 103 -6.74 12.96 3.10
CA GLY A 103 -8.02 13.61 3.37
C GLY A 103 -8.11 14.30 4.73
N ASP A 104 -9.22 14.99 4.97
CA ASP A 104 -9.49 15.74 6.20
C ASP A 104 -9.58 14.81 7.41
N GLY A 105 -8.92 15.18 8.51
CA GLY A 105 -9.00 14.48 9.80
C GLY A 105 -8.35 13.09 9.82
N ALA A 106 -7.58 12.71 8.80
CA ALA A 106 -6.85 11.46 8.80
C ALA A 106 -5.72 11.46 9.85
N ILE A 107 -5.39 10.29 10.38
CA ILE A 107 -4.34 10.10 11.38
C ILE A 107 -3.33 9.12 10.82
N ILE A 108 -2.07 9.55 10.75
CA ILE A 108 -0.92 8.71 10.39
C ILE A 108 -0.10 8.54 11.65
N ASP A 109 -0.15 7.36 12.26
CA ASP A 109 0.49 7.05 13.54
C ASP A 109 1.99 6.78 13.38
N ASP A 110 2.69 6.66 14.51
CA ASP A 110 4.15 6.63 14.60
C ASP A 110 4.78 5.53 13.72
N GLY A 111 5.88 5.85 13.04
CA GLY A 111 6.66 4.87 12.28
C GLY A 111 5.97 4.33 11.03
N ALA A 112 4.83 4.89 10.60
CA ALA A 112 4.19 4.48 9.36
C ALA A 112 5.07 4.81 8.15
N LEU A 113 5.09 3.93 7.15
CA LEU A 113 5.74 4.15 5.86
C LEU A 113 4.69 4.37 4.79
N ILE A 114 4.71 5.54 4.14
CA ILE A 114 3.88 5.84 2.99
C ILE A 114 4.79 6.05 1.78
N ASP A 115 4.90 5.02 0.95
CA ASP A 115 5.76 4.98 -0.22
C ASP A 115 4.91 4.99 -1.49
N ALA A 116 4.88 6.13 -2.19
CA ALA A 116 4.16 6.31 -3.44
C ALA A 116 5.05 6.11 -4.69
N LYS A 117 6.13 5.33 -4.55
CA LYS A 117 7.08 5.08 -5.63
C LYS A 117 6.42 4.52 -6.89
N GLY A 118 6.89 5.03 -8.01
CA GLY A 118 6.58 4.56 -9.36
C GLY A 118 6.79 5.66 -10.40
N THR A 119 6.90 5.29 -11.67
CA THR A 119 7.05 6.21 -12.80
C THR A 119 5.69 6.74 -13.21
N ASP A 120 4.81 5.84 -13.64
CA ASP A 120 3.55 6.16 -14.32
C ASP A 120 2.31 6.04 -13.41
N ASN A 121 2.52 5.62 -12.17
CA ASN A 121 1.46 5.57 -11.17
C ASN A 121 1.08 6.97 -10.66
N LYS A 122 -0.13 7.07 -10.12
CA LYS A 122 -0.62 8.27 -9.47
C LYS A 122 -0.16 8.36 -8.02
N GLY A 123 -0.11 7.23 -7.30
CA GLY A 123 0.47 7.14 -5.96
C GLY A 123 -0.48 6.62 -4.89
N VAL A 124 -0.44 7.26 -3.71
CA VAL A 124 -1.20 6.83 -2.53
C VAL A 124 -2.27 7.86 -2.19
N TYR A 125 -3.49 7.38 -2.03
CA TYR A 125 -4.67 8.16 -1.67
C TYR A 125 -5.26 7.65 -0.37
N ILE A 126 -5.30 8.51 0.64
CA ILE A 126 -5.88 8.24 1.95
C ILE A 126 -7.08 9.17 2.11
N GLY A 127 -8.28 8.59 2.22
CA GLY A 127 -9.54 9.31 2.37
C GLY A 127 -9.67 10.04 3.72
N ASP A 128 -10.82 10.69 3.90
CA ASP A 128 -11.11 11.46 5.10
C ASP A 128 -11.23 10.55 6.33
N LYS A 129 -10.71 11.02 7.47
CA LYS A 129 -10.80 10.35 8.77
C LYS A 129 -10.32 8.89 8.76
N CYS A 130 -9.39 8.57 7.86
CA CYS A 130 -8.68 7.30 7.91
C CYS A 130 -7.73 7.25 9.11
N TYR A 131 -7.48 6.05 9.62
CA TYR A 131 -6.46 5.80 10.63
C TYR A 131 -5.44 4.82 10.08
N ILE A 132 -4.17 5.24 10.00
CA ILE A 132 -3.03 4.40 9.62
C ILE A 132 -2.24 4.13 10.89
N GLY A 133 -2.39 2.93 11.43
CA GLY A 133 -1.78 2.54 12.69
C GLY A 133 -0.26 2.43 12.62
N ARG A 134 0.36 2.46 13.80
CA ARG A 134 1.81 2.46 13.97
C ARG A 134 2.51 1.36 13.18
N GLY A 135 3.60 1.73 12.51
CA GLY A 135 4.44 0.81 11.75
C GLY A 135 3.79 0.21 10.49
N THR A 136 2.58 0.66 10.12
CA THR A 136 1.92 0.21 8.89
C THR A 136 2.63 0.77 7.66
N ALA A 137 2.81 -0.07 6.65
CA ALA A 137 3.42 0.28 5.39
C ALA A 137 2.37 0.27 4.26
N LEU A 138 2.25 1.38 3.54
CA LEU A 138 1.62 1.48 2.23
C LEU A 138 2.74 1.64 1.20
N SER A 139 2.89 0.69 0.28
CA SER A 139 4.01 0.67 -0.66
C SER A 139 3.53 0.45 -2.10
N CYS A 140 3.75 1.47 -2.92
CA CYS A 140 3.60 1.40 -4.36
C CYS A 140 4.91 0.97 -5.02
N LYS A 141 4.81 0.06 -5.99
CA LYS A 141 5.86 -0.30 -6.95
C LYS A 141 5.26 -0.18 -8.35
N ASP A 142 5.08 1.05 -8.81
CA ASP A 142 4.34 1.37 -10.05
C ASP A 142 2.82 1.11 -10.01
N GLY A 143 2.30 0.71 -8.85
CA GLY A 143 0.87 0.63 -8.59
C GLY A 143 0.30 1.84 -7.84
N ASP A 144 -1.01 1.83 -7.66
CA ASP A 144 -1.76 2.79 -6.85
C ASP A 144 -2.40 2.11 -5.62
N ILE A 145 -2.54 2.89 -4.53
CA ILE A 145 -3.29 2.49 -3.33
C ILE A 145 -4.37 3.53 -3.05
N TYR A 146 -5.62 3.09 -2.93
CA TYR A 146 -6.78 3.92 -2.61
C TYR A 146 -7.44 3.42 -1.33
N LEU A 147 -7.37 4.21 -0.27
CA LEU A 147 -8.17 4.03 0.94
C LEU A 147 -9.32 5.03 0.88
N GLU A 148 -10.56 4.54 0.88
CA GLU A 148 -11.75 5.39 0.99
C GLU A 148 -11.92 5.89 2.44
N ASP A 149 -12.94 6.74 2.67
CA ASP A 149 -13.10 7.42 3.95
C ASP A 149 -13.32 6.43 5.12
N TYR A 150 -12.87 6.83 6.31
CA TYR A 150 -13.00 6.05 7.54
C TYR A 150 -12.37 4.66 7.50
N VAL A 151 -11.45 4.38 6.58
CA VAL A 151 -10.66 3.13 6.61
C VAL A 151 -9.73 3.15 7.81
N ASN A 152 -9.72 2.05 8.55
CA ASN A 152 -8.84 1.87 9.70
C ASN A 152 -7.90 0.70 9.41
N LEU A 153 -6.61 1.02 9.29
CA LEU A 153 -5.54 0.05 9.30
C LEU A 153 -4.96 0.05 10.70
N SER A 154 -5.01 -1.09 11.39
CA SER A 154 -4.35 -1.24 12.68
C SER A 154 -2.81 -1.22 12.53
N THR A 155 -2.09 -1.63 13.56
CA THR A 155 -0.63 -1.57 13.57
C THR A 155 0.01 -2.64 12.67
N TRP A 156 1.15 -2.29 12.07
CA TRP A 156 2.02 -3.22 11.34
C TRP A 156 1.35 -3.92 10.15
N CYS A 157 0.36 -3.28 9.53
CA CYS A 157 -0.21 -3.77 8.27
C CYS A 157 0.79 -3.55 7.12
N ASN A 158 0.73 -4.40 6.10
CA ASN A 158 1.55 -4.27 4.89
C ASN A 158 0.64 -4.29 3.66
N ILE A 159 0.50 -3.14 2.99
CA ILE A 159 -0.32 -2.97 1.80
C ILE A 159 0.63 -2.66 0.63
N SER A 160 0.86 -3.65 -0.23
CA SER A 160 1.85 -3.57 -1.30
C SER A 160 1.20 -3.69 -2.68
N SER A 161 1.34 -2.66 -3.50
CA SER A 161 0.69 -2.54 -4.81
C SER A 161 1.70 -2.41 -5.96
N ASN A 162 1.68 -3.38 -6.88
CA ASN A 162 2.31 -3.26 -8.21
C ASN A 162 1.28 -2.98 -9.32
N SER A 163 0.01 -2.78 -8.95
CA SER A 163 -1.10 -2.55 -9.86
C SER A 163 -2.10 -1.61 -9.20
N LYS A 164 -3.22 -2.10 -8.65
CA LYS A 164 -4.18 -1.27 -7.94
C LYS A 164 -4.74 -1.98 -6.72
N ILE A 165 -4.66 -1.33 -5.56
CA ILE A 165 -5.37 -1.73 -4.35
C ILE A 165 -6.46 -0.69 -4.05
N ARG A 166 -7.69 -1.15 -3.80
CA ARG A 166 -8.77 -0.31 -3.28
C ARG A 166 -9.35 -0.93 -2.03
N ILE A 167 -9.47 -0.13 -0.97
CA ILE A 167 -10.12 -0.49 0.29
C ILE A 167 -11.29 0.46 0.52
N GLY A 168 -12.49 -0.10 0.57
CA GLY A 168 -13.73 0.64 0.62
C GLY A 168 -14.03 1.27 1.98
N GLU A 169 -14.94 2.24 1.99
CA GLU A 169 -15.30 3.07 3.14
C GLU A 169 -15.58 2.22 4.41
N LYS A 170 -15.20 2.74 5.59
CA LYS A 170 -15.48 2.12 6.90
C LYS A 170 -14.95 0.67 7.06
N THR A 171 -13.92 0.31 6.31
CA THR A 171 -13.30 -1.01 6.41
C THR A 171 -12.22 -1.04 7.48
N LEU A 172 -12.23 -2.08 8.31
CA LEU A 172 -11.29 -2.29 9.40
C LEU A 172 -10.35 -3.45 9.09
N LEU A 173 -9.05 -3.18 9.05
CA LEU A 173 -7.99 -4.18 8.96
C LEU A 173 -7.31 -4.29 10.33
N GLY A 174 -7.37 -5.48 10.93
CA GLY A 174 -6.70 -5.81 12.18
C GLY A 174 -5.17 -5.75 12.06
N PRO A 175 -4.45 -5.92 13.18
CA PRO A 175 -3.00 -5.77 13.18
C PRO A 175 -2.34 -6.87 12.33
N TYR A 176 -1.22 -6.52 11.68
CA TYR A 176 -0.47 -7.43 10.82
C TYR A 176 -1.23 -7.96 9.60
N VAL A 177 -2.30 -7.28 9.15
CA VAL A 177 -2.94 -7.66 7.89
C VAL A 177 -2.02 -7.32 6.72
N ALA A 178 -1.89 -8.25 5.79
CA ALA A 178 -1.11 -8.10 4.58
C ALA A 178 -2.01 -8.16 3.33
N VAL A 179 -1.84 -7.21 2.42
CA VAL A 179 -2.57 -7.16 1.14
C VAL A 179 -1.55 -7.01 0.02
N PHE A 180 -1.54 -7.96 -0.90
CA PHE A 180 -0.59 -8.01 -1.99
C PHE A 180 -1.32 -7.96 -3.33
N ALA A 181 -1.11 -6.90 -4.09
CA ALA A 181 -1.52 -6.81 -5.50
C ALA A 181 -0.36 -7.14 -6.43
N THR A 182 0.38 -8.20 -6.09
CA THR A 182 1.46 -8.77 -6.89
C THR A 182 1.69 -10.24 -6.54
N SER A 183 2.07 -11.04 -7.55
CA SER A 183 2.57 -12.40 -7.37
C SER A 183 3.73 -12.64 -8.32
N HIS A 184 4.80 -13.29 -7.87
CA HIS A 184 5.88 -13.71 -8.77
C HIS A 184 5.40 -14.83 -9.69
N ASN A 185 5.92 -14.86 -10.92
CA ASN A 185 5.78 -16.01 -11.80
C ASN A 185 6.71 -17.12 -11.32
N PHE A 186 6.26 -18.37 -11.41
CA PHE A 186 7.01 -19.54 -10.94
C PHE A 186 6.85 -20.77 -11.84
N ASP A 187 6.28 -20.60 -13.03
CA ASP A 187 5.96 -21.71 -13.93
C ASP A 187 7.19 -22.20 -14.73
N ASP A 188 8.22 -21.38 -14.92
CA ASP A 188 9.43 -21.76 -15.66
C ASP A 188 10.47 -22.41 -14.73
N LEU A 189 10.65 -23.72 -14.83
CA LEU A 189 11.62 -24.45 -14.02
C LEU A 189 13.08 -24.22 -14.43
N ASN A 190 13.33 -23.58 -15.58
CA ASN A 190 14.69 -23.36 -16.11
C ASN A 190 15.28 -21.99 -15.74
N ALA A 191 14.49 -21.09 -15.15
CA ALA A 191 14.92 -19.76 -14.74
C ALA A 191 14.70 -19.56 -13.23
N PRO A 192 15.57 -18.83 -12.51
CA PRO A 192 15.30 -18.45 -11.12
C PRO A 192 14.00 -17.65 -11.01
N ILE A 193 13.19 -17.87 -9.96
CA ILE A 193 11.91 -17.16 -9.73
C ILE A 193 12.07 -15.63 -9.85
N LEU A 194 13.18 -15.09 -9.33
CA LEU A 194 13.49 -13.66 -9.40
C LEU A 194 13.52 -13.10 -10.83
N GLU A 195 13.81 -13.93 -11.82
CA GLU A 195 13.96 -13.57 -13.23
C GLU A 195 12.71 -13.86 -14.07
N GLN A 196 11.72 -14.54 -13.50
CA GLN A 196 10.49 -14.93 -14.21
C GLN A 196 9.46 -13.79 -14.28
N GLY A 197 9.68 -12.69 -13.58
CA GLY A 197 8.76 -11.56 -13.50
C GLY A 197 7.62 -11.78 -12.51
N TRP A 198 6.52 -11.03 -12.70
CA TRP A 198 5.38 -11.03 -11.78
C TRP A 198 4.07 -10.69 -12.50
N THR A 199 2.94 -10.97 -11.85
CA THR A 199 1.60 -10.51 -12.20
C THR A 199 1.12 -9.46 -11.19
N GLY A 200 0.26 -8.54 -11.63
CA GLY A 200 -0.38 -7.54 -10.77
C GLY A 200 -1.84 -7.35 -11.17
N LYS A 201 -2.71 -8.26 -10.73
CA LYS A 201 -4.15 -8.24 -11.03
C LYS A 201 -4.90 -7.19 -10.20
N GLY A 202 -4.35 -6.80 -9.05
CA GLY A 202 -4.96 -5.83 -8.15
C GLY A 202 -5.78 -6.50 -7.04
N VAL A 203 -6.20 -5.71 -6.06
CA VAL A 203 -7.07 -6.17 -4.96
C VAL A 203 -8.17 -5.14 -4.71
N ALA A 204 -9.41 -5.61 -4.56
CA ALA A 204 -10.55 -4.78 -4.20
C ALA A 204 -11.21 -5.30 -2.92
N ILE A 205 -11.14 -4.54 -1.84
CA ILE A 205 -11.87 -4.81 -0.60
C ILE A 205 -13.04 -3.84 -0.53
N GLY A 206 -14.26 -4.37 -0.48
CA GLY A 206 -15.48 -3.58 -0.42
C GLY A 206 -15.65 -2.84 0.91
N LYS A 207 -16.66 -1.97 0.97
CA LYS A 207 -16.97 -1.17 2.17
C LYS A 207 -17.39 -2.03 3.37
N ASN A 208 -17.21 -1.48 4.57
CA ASN A 208 -17.68 -2.07 5.84
C ASN A 208 -17.21 -3.51 6.06
N CYS A 209 -16.02 -3.86 5.54
CA CYS A 209 -15.43 -5.17 5.79
C CYS A 209 -14.65 -5.15 7.11
N TRP A 210 -14.47 -6.33 7.70
CA TRP A 210 -13.53 -6.53 8.81
C TRP A 210 -12.59 -7.69 8.50
N LEU A 211 -11.30 -7.40 8.42
CA LEU A 211 -10.25 -8.42 8.32
C LEU A 211 -9.58 -8.55 9.68
N GLY A 212 -9.65 -9.74 10.27
CA GLY A 212 -9.01 -10.06 11.55
C GLY A 212 -7.49 -9.94 11.49
N ALA A 213 -6.85 -9.99 12.66
CA ALA A 213 -5.39 -9.90 12.74
C ALA A 213 -4.71 -10.97 11.86
N ARG A 214 -3.58 -10.63 11.23
CA ARG A 214 -2.77 -11.54 10.40
C ARG A 214 -3.50 -12.17 9.21
N VAL A 215 -4.57 -11.54 8.70
CA VAL A 215 -5.15 -11.95 7.41
C VAL A 215 -4.19 -11.59 6.28
N SER A 216 -4.02 -12.50 5.32
CA SER A 216 -3.33 -12.23 4.05
C SER A 216 -4.32 -12.26 2.90
N VAL A 217 -4.31 -11.23 2.04
CA VAL A 217 -5.12 -11.15 0.81
C VAL A 217 -4.20 -11.19 -0.39
N LEU A 218 -4.40 -12.16 -1.28
CA LEU A 218 -3.54 -12.39 -2.45
C LEU A 218 -3.99 -11.60 -3.69
N ASP A 219 -3.08 -11.54 -4.66
CA ASP A 219 -3.28 -10.79 -5.91
C ASP A 219 -4.48 -11.31 -6.71
N GLY A 220 -5.29 -10.38 -7.23
CA GLY A 220 -6.49 -10.66 -8.01
C GLY A 220 -7.77 -10.85 -7.21
N VAL A 221 -7.71 -10.79 -5.87
CA VAL A 221 -8.88 -11.04 -5.01
C VAL A 221 -9.79 -9.81 -4.89
N THR A 222 -11.09 -10.06 -4.99
CA THR A 222 -12.17 -9.16 -4.61
C THR A 222 -12.89 -9.67 -3.36
N ILE A 223 -12.92 -8.87 -2.30
CA ILE A 223 -13.72 -9.12 -1.09
C ILE A 223 -14.97 -8.25 -1.15
N GLY A 224 -16.14 -8.86 -1.26
CA GLY A 224 -17.42 -8.16 -1.28
C GLY A 224 -17.68 -7.41 0.02
N GLN A 225 -18.44 -6.31 -0.08
CA GLN A 225 -18.79 -5.45 1.05
C GLN A 225 -19.44 -6.19 2.23
N ASP A 226 -19.39 -5.61 3.42
CA ASP A 226 -19.99 -6.14 4.65
C ASP A 226 -19.43 -7.51 5.11
N SER A 227 -18.32 -7.98 4.50
CA SER A 227 -17.74 -9.29 4.79
C SER A 227 -16.78 -9.26 5.98
N VAL A 228 -16.68 -10.40 6.66
CA VAL A 228 -15.77 -10.63 7.77
C VAL A 228 -14.79 -11.74 7.38
N VAL A 229 -13.50 -11.49 7.56
CA VAL A 229 -12.45 -12.49 7.40
C VAL A 229 -11.83 -12.74 8.76
N GLY A 230 -11.91 -13.98 9.25
CA GLY A 230 -11.36 -14.35 10.55
C GLY A 230 -9.84 -14.21 10.61
N ALA A 231 -9.31 -14.01 11.81
CA ALA A 231 -7.88 -13.83 12.04
C ALA A 231 -7.06 -15.02 11.49
N GLY A 232 -5.88 -14.73 10.94
CA GLY A 232 -4.95 -15.70 10.38
C GLY A 232 -5.39 -16.34 9.05
N ALA A 233 -6.48 -15.88 8.43
CA ALA A 233 -6.94 -16.44 7.17
C ALA A 233 -6.07 -16.00 5.97
N VAL A 234 -5.98 -16.85 4.95
CA VAL A 234 -5.33 -16.54 3.67
C VAL A 234 -6.38 -16.53 2.57
N VAL A 235 -6.76 -15.33 2.11
CA VAL A 235 -7.77 -15.15 1.08
C VAL A 235 -7.11 -15.29 -0.29
N THR A 236 -7.39 -16.41 -0.95
CA THR A 236 -6.81 -16.77 -2.26
C THR A 236 -7.80 -16.62 -3.41
N GLU A 237 -9.07 -16.42 -3.11
CA GLU A 237 -10.19 -16.36 -4.07
C GLU A 237 -11.18 -15.28 -3.62
N ASP A 238 -12.02 -14.83 -4.55
CA ASP A 238 -13.04 -13.83 -4.30
C ASP A 238 -14.00 -14.28 -3.19
N LEU A 239 -14.38 -13.33 -2.34
CA LEU A 239 -15.39 -13.52 -1.31
C LEU A 239 -16.66 -12.75 -1.70
N PRO A 240 -17.84 -13.40 -1.73
CA PRO A 240 -19.09 -12.68 -1.92
C PRO A 240 -19.36 -11.66 -0.82
N SER A 241 -20.26 -10.71 -1.07
CA SER A 241 -20.65 -9.73 -0.05
C SER A 241 -21.37 -10.37 1.14
N ALA A 242 -21.21 -9.77 2.32
CA ALA A 242 -21.86 -10.14 3.56
C ALA A 242 -21.61 -11.60 3.97
N VAL A 243 -20.39 -12.11 3.77
CA VAL A 243 -19.99 -13.44 4.24
C VAL A 243 -19.06 -13.37 5.44
N ILE A 244 -18.92 -14.48 6.14
CA ILE A 244 -17.87 -14.72 7.12
C ILE A 244 -16.99 -15.84 6.54
N ALA A 245 -15.71 -15.55 6.33
CA ALA A 245 -14.74 -16.50 5.81
C ALA A 245 -13.57 -16.70 6.79
N VAL A 246 -13.07 -17.94 6.90
CA VAL A 246 -11.96 -18.29 7.80
C VAL A 246 -11.05 -19.34 7.15
N GLY A 247 -9.82 -19.49 7.67
CA GLY A 247 -8.90 -20.57 7.27
C GLY A 247 -7.85 -20.16 6.22
N SER A 248 -6.95 -21.10 5.92
CA SER A 248 -5.91 -20.97 4.90
C SER A 248 -5.91 -22.23 4.02
N PRO A 249 -6.50 -22.18 2.80
CA PRO A 249 -7.14 -21.01 2.20
C PRO A 249 -8.47 -20.65 2.87
N ALA A 250 -8.87 -19.38 2.78
CA ALA A 250 -10.10 -18.88 3.37
C ALA A 250 -11.33 -19.51 2.69
N ARG A 251 -12.29 -19.95 3.49
CA ARG A 251 -13.56 -20.52 3.02
C ARG A 251 -14.72 -19.84 3.73
N VAL A 252 -15.79 -19.57 2.98
CA VAL A 252 -17.03 -19.04 3.54
C VAL A 252 -17.63 -20.09 4.47
N VAL A 253 -17.84 -19.72 5.74
CA VAL A 253 -18.46 -20.58 6.75
C VAL A 253 -19.88 -20.15 7.10
N LYS A 254 -20.23 -18.88 6.82
CA LYS A 254 -21.55 -18.34 7.18
C LYS A 254 -21.88 -17.08 6.38
N GLN A 255 -23.16 -16.88 6.06
CA GLN A 255 -23.67 -15.58 5.62
C GLN A 255 -23.91 -14.67 6.83
N ARG A 256 -23.42 -13.43 6.78
CA ARG A 256 -23.74 -12.39 7.75
C ARG A 256 -25.17 -11.93 7.51
N LYS A 257 -26.10 -12.35 8.38
CA LYS A 257 -27.48 -11.88 8.38
C LYS A 257 -27.56 -10.51 9.03
N LYS A 258 -28.34 -9.59 8.45
CA LYS A 258 -28.81 -8.42 9.20
C LYS A 258 -29.79 -8.92 10.26
N THR A 259 -29.51 -8.66 11.53
CA THR A 259 -30.56 -8.70 12.54
C THR A 259 -31.39 -7.43 12.31
N LEU A 260 -32.67 -7.62 11.98
CA LEU A 260 -33.66 -6.53 11.87
C LEU A 260 -34.00 -6.00 13.26
#